data_AF-A0A6P0WVF7-F1
#
_entry.id   AF-A0A6P0WVF7-F1
#
_cell.length_a   1.000
_cell.length_b   1.000
_cell.length_c   1.000
_cell.angle_alpha   90.00
_cell.angle_beta   90.00
_cell.angle_gamma   90.00
#
_symmetry.space_group_name_H-M   'P 1'
#
loop_
_entity.id
_entity.type
_entity.pdbx_description
1 polymer ?
#
loop_
_entity_poly.entity_id
_entity_poly.type
_entity_poly.pdbx_seq_one_letter_code
_entity_poly.pdbx_strand_id
1 'polypeptide(L)'
;MTQVRFFCMWLGLTLLMAKPAVSLPPPEDVPEEILRTEIITEARSPIDGKPLTAAEYAQLQAELAQNPIPPDVNPKLKRLIFLLRLRQMLRTIIPF
;
A
#
# COMPACT_ATOMS: atom_id res chain seq x y z
N MET A 1 -24.43 -49.88 -1.54
CA MET A 1 -22.95 -49.93 -1.44
C MET A 1 -22.23 -49.67 -2.77
N THR A 2 -22.83 -49.98 -3.94
CA THR A 2 -22.21 -49.79 -5.25
C THR A 2 -22.06 -48.32 -5.67
N GLN A 3 -23.06 -47.47 -5.40
CA GLN A 3 -23.03 -46.05 -5.79
C GLN A 3 -21.90 -45.24 -5.11
N VAL A 4 -21.62 -45.51 -3.83
CA VAL A 4 -20.54 -44.83 -3.08
C VAL A 4 -19.17 -45.18 -3.67
N ARG A 5 -18.99 -46.40 -4.18
CA ARG A 5 -17.73 -46.83 -4.82
C ARG A 5 -17.50 -46.13 -6.15
N PHE A 6 -18.55 -45.99 -6.97
CA PHE A 6 -18.46 -45.23 -8.22
C PHE A 6 -18.16 -43.76 -7.95
N PHE A 7 -18.78 -43.17 -6.93
CA PHE A 7 -18.52 -41.79 -6.55
C PHE A 7 -17.06 -41.57 -6.09
N CYS A 8 -16.52 -42.45 -5.22
CA CYS A 8 -15.12 -42.37 -4.79
C CYS A 8 -14.14 -42.57 -5.96
N MET A 9 -14.46 -43.46 -6.90
CA MET A 9 -13.63 -43.69 -8.08
C MET A 9 -13.64 -42.48 -9.02
N TRP A 10 -14.79 -41.83 -9.19
CA TRP A 10 -14.91 -40.60 -9.99
C TRP A 10 -14.18 -39.43 -9.33
N LEU A 11 -14.29 -39.28 -8.01
CA LEU A 11 -13.57 -38.27 -7.23
C LEU A 11 -12.05 -38.48 -7.26
N GLY A 12 -11.57 -39.73 -7.23
CA GLY A 12 -10.15 -40.03 -7.38
C GLY A 12 -9.62 -39.68 -8.78
N LEU A 13 -10.44 -39.88 -9.81
CA LEU A 13 -10.07 -39.58 -11.19
C LEU A 13 -9.98 -38.06 -11.45
N THR A 14 -10.86 -37.26 -10.86
CA THR A 14 -10.78 -35.78 -10.99
C THR A 14 -9.55 -35.21 -10.29
N LEU A 15 -9.16 -35.78 -9.14
CA LEU A 15 -7.96 -35.39 -8.43
C LEU A 15 -6.68 -35.73 -9.21
N LEU A 16 -6.67 -36.85 -9.94
CA LEU A 16 -5.54 -37.25 -10.78
C LEU A 16 -5.34 -36.32 -12.01
N MET A 17 -6.43 -35.71 -12.49
CA MET A 17 -6.39 -34.78 -13.63
C MET A 17 -6.15 -33.32 -13.22
N ALA A 18 -5.97 -33.04 -11.91
CA ALA A 18 -5.67 -31.71 -11.42
C ALA A 18 -4.25 -31.32 -11.86
N LYS A 19 -4.15 -30.38 -12.81
CA LYS A 19 -2.87 -29.78 -13.19
C LYS A 19 -2.38 -28.85 -12.08
N PRO A 20 -1.07 -28.87 -11.74
CA PRO A 20 -0.51 -27.91 -10.80
C PRO A 20 -0.65 -26.50 -11.38
N ALA A 21 -1.39 -25.63 -10.69
CA ALA A 21 -1.47 -24.23 -11.02
C ALA A 21 -0.23 -23.54 -10.44
N VAL A 22 0.79 -23.33 -11.27
CA VAL A 22 1.98 -22.57 -10.89
C VAL A 22 1.66 -21.09 -11.09
N SER A 23 1.35 -20.38 -10.01
CA SER A 23 1.04 -18.95 -10.02
C SER A 23 2.29 -18.08 -9.89
N LEU A 24 3.41 -18.52 -10.48
CA LEU A 24 4.60 -17.69 -10.54
C LEU A 24 4.32 -16.52 -11.49
N PRO A 25 4.76 -15.29 -11.15
CA PRO A 25 4.71 -14.19 -12.09
C PRO A 25 5.52 -14.55 -13.35
N PRO A 26 5.14 -14.00 -14.52
CA PRO A 26 5.88 -14.21 -15.75
C PRO A 26 7.36 -13.80 -15.56
N PRO A 27 8.31 -14.50 -16.23
CA PRO A 27 9.73 -14.26 -16.04
C PRO A 27 10.18 -12.86 -16.48
N GLU A 28 9.37 -12.15 -17.28
CA GLU A 28 9.59 -10.76 -17.66
C GLU A 28 9.23 -9.76 -16.54
N ASP A 29 8.46 -10.17 -15.52
CA ASP A 29 8.10 -9.29 -14.41
C ASP A 29 9.29 -9.12 -13.44
N VAL A 30 9.63 -7.86 -13.18
CA VAL A 30 10.67 -7.52 -12.21
C VAL A 30 10.19 -7.84 -10.80
N PRO A 31 10.96 -8.63 -10.01
CA PRO A 31 10.63 -8.90 -8.61
C PRO A 31 10.52 -7.63 -7.78
N GLU A 32 9.56 -7.61 -6.86
CA GLU A 32 9.31 -6.45 -6.00
C GLU A 32 10.52 -6.12 -5.11
N GLU A 33 11.30 -7.14 -4.72
CA GLU A 33 12.53 -6.96 -3.96
C GLU A 33 13.56 -6.13 -4.71
N ILE A 34 13.61 -6.24 -6.04
CA ILE A 34 14.49 -5.43 -6.89
C ILE A 34 13.97 -4.00 -6.93
N LEU A 35 12.66 -3.82 -7.17
CA LEU A 35 12.02 -2.48 -7.20
C LEU A 35 12.20 -1.72 -5.89
N ARG A 36 12.17 -2.41 -4.74
CA ARG A 36 12.40 -1.79 -3.42
C ARG A 36 13.85 -1.36 -3.21
N THR A 37 14.79 -1.93 -3.95
CA THR A 37 16.21 -1.54 -3.92
C THR A 37 16.57 -0.47 -4.96
N GLU A 38 15.67 -0.14 -5.88
CA GLU A 38 15.88 0.94 -6.84
C GLU A 38 15.94 2.29 -6.11
N ILE A 39 17.14 2.87 -6.08
CA ILE A 39 17.35 4.22 -5.54
C ILE A 39 16.84 5.20 -6.59
N ILE A 40 15.66 5.77 -6.34
CA ILE A 40 15.09 6.84 -7.16
C ILE A 40 16.01 8.06 -7.03
N THR A 41 16.93 8.21 -7.98
CA THR A 41 17.94 9.29 -8.04
C THR A 41 17.41 10.56 -8.69
N GLU A 42 16.32 10.44 -9.46
CA GLU A 42 15.62 11.54 -10.10
C GLU A 42 14.51 12.10 -9.19
N ALA A 43 14.46 13.42 -9.07
CA ALA A 43 13.32 14.07 -8.44
C ALA A 43 12.07 13.82 -9.28
N ARG A 44 10.92 13.59 -8.64
CA ARG A 44 9.62 13.45 -9.34
C ARG A 44 8.64 14.50 -8.84
N SER A 45 7.75 14.93 -9.74
CA SER A 45 6.67 15.85 -9.37
C SER A 45 5.76 15.18 -8.32
N PRO A 46 5.45 15.86 -7.20
CA PRO A 46 4.59 15.32 -6.14
C PRO A 46 3.13 15.15 -6.56
N ILE A 47 2.72 15.77 -7.67
CA ILE A 47 1.33 15.73 -8.17
C ILE A 47 1.18 14.65 -9.25
N ASP A 48 2.10 14.63 -10.22
CA ASP A 48 1.96 13.82 -11.44
C ASP A 48 2.95 12.65 -11.54
N GLY A 49 3.94 12.55 -10.64
CA GLY A 49 4.94 11.47 -10.65
C GLY A 49 5.91 11.49 -11.84
N LYS A 50 5.89 12.53 -12.67
CA LYS A 50 6.79 12.72 -13.81
C LYS A 50 8.22 13.03 -13.33
N PRO A 51 9.26 12.60 -14.07
CA PRO A 51 10.64 12.96 -13.77
C PRO A 51 10.82 14.46 -13.89
N LEU A 52 11.55 15.03 -12.94
CA LEU A 52 11.79 16.45 -12.77
C LEU A 52 13.29 16.67 -12.72
N THR A 53 13.79 17.72 -13.37
CA THR A 53 15.22 18.02 -13.35
C THR A 53 15.64 18.55 -11.98
N ALA A 54 16.93 18.41 -11.64
CA ALA A 54 17.46 18.89 -10.36
C ALA A 54 17.23 20.40 -10.15
N ALA A 55 17.28 21.19 -11.23
CA ALA A 55 17.04 22.64 -11.18
C ALA A 55 15.57 22.97 -10.90
N GLU A 56 14.64 22.31 -11.59
CA GLU A 56 13.19 22.45 -11.34
C GLU A 56 12.83 22.01 -9.92
N TYR A 57 13.51 20.97 -9.40
CA TYR A 57 13.25 20.46 -8.06
C TYR A 57 13.69 21.45 -6.98
N ALA A 58 14.87 22.06 -7.17
CA ALA A 58 15.37 23.09 -6.28
C ALA A 58 14.44 24.31 -6.25
N GLN A 59 13.90 24.71 -7.41
CA GLN A 59 12.92 25.79 -7.51
C GLN A 59 11.59 25.43 -6.81
N LEU A 60 11.06 24.23 -7.04
CA LEU A 60 9.84 23.75 -6.39
C LEU A 60 10.00 23.69 -4.86
N GLN A 61 11.15 23.22 -4.36
CA GLN A 61 11.44 23.24 -2.93
C GLN A 61 11.52 24.67 -2.38
N ALA A 62 12.15 25.60 -3.11
CA ALA A 62 12.21 27.00 -2.70
C ALA A 62 10.83 27.66 -2.65
N GLU A 63 9.93 27.29 -3.56
CA GLU A 63 8.53 27.77 -3.57
C GLU A 63 7.72 27.16 -2.42
N LEU A 64 7.85 25.85 -2.17
CA LEU A 64 7.19 25.18 -1.04
C LEU A 64 7.68 25.70 0.32
N ALA A 65 8.98 25.99 0.45
CA ALA A 65 9.56 26.56 1.66
C ALA A 65 9.12 28.01 1.90
N GLN A 66 8.81 28.76 0.84
CA GLN A 66 8.29 30.12 0.94
C GLN A 66 6.83 30.18 1.38
N ASN A 67 6.08 29.08 1.29
CA ASN A 67 4.68 29.07 1.66
C ASN A 67 4.53 29.08 3.20
N PRO A 68 4.19 30.22 3.83
CA PRO A 68 4.13 30.31 5.28
C PRO A 68 2.82 29.71 5.83
N ILE A 69 1.91 29.31 4.93
CA ILE A 69 0.58 28.85 5.27
C ILE A 69 0.69 27.35 5.59
N PRO A 70 0.51 26.94 6.86
CA PRO A 70 0.44 25.53 7.18
C PRO A 70 -0.70 24.90 6.36
N PRO A 71 -0.55 23.65 5.90
CA PRO A 71 -1.55 23.00 5.06
C PRO A 71 -2.94 23.16 5.69
N ASP A 72 -3.92 23.56 4.89
CA ASP A 72 -5.28 23.77 5.36
C ASP A 72 -5.93 22.42 5.70
N VAL A 73 -5.63 21.93 6.90
CA VAL A 73 -6.22 20.69 7.41
C VAL A 73 -7.67 21.00 7.74
N ASN A 74 -8.59 20.21 7.16
CA ASN A 74 -10.02 20.29 7.37
C ASN A 74 -10.34 20.53 8.86
N PRO A 75 -11.10 21.59 9.21
CA PRO A 75 -11.35 21.96 10.60
C PRO A 75 -12.03 20.84 11.41
N LYS A 76 -12.82 19.98 10.75
CA LYS A 76 -13.42 18.79 11.38
C LYS A 76 -12.36 17.77 11.80
N LEU A 77 -11.33 17.55 10.98
CA LEU A 77 -10.22 16.65 11.32
C LEU A 77 -9.38 17.21 12.48
N LYS A 78 -9.07 18.52 12.47
CA LYS A 78 -8.39 19.17 13.60
C LYS A 78 -9.15 18.94 14.91
N ARG A 79 -10.48 19.13 14.89
CA ARG A 79 -11.33 18.89 16.06
C ARG A 79 -11.36 17.43 16.48
N LEU A 80 -11.47 16.50 15.54
CA LEU A 80 -11.47 15.07 15.81
C LEU A 80 -10.17 14.63 16.48
N ILE A 81 -9.01 15.03 15.94
CA ILE A 81 -7.70 14.72 16.50
C ILE A 81 -7.59 15.26 17.94
N PHE A 82 -8.06 16.49 18.18
CA PHE A 82 -8.08 17.07 19.52
C PHE A 82 -8.92 16.22 20.50
N LEU A 83 -10.13 15.80 20.10
CA LEU A 83 -11.00 14.97 20.93
C LEU A 83 -10.40 13.58 21.21
N LEU A 84 -9.72 12.98 20.23
CA LEU A 84 -9.02 11.70 20.43
C LEU A 84 -7.87 11.84 21.44
N ARG A 85 -7.05 12.90 21.32
CA ARG A 85 -5.97 13.17 22.28
C ARG A 85 -6.52 13.41 23.68
N LEU A 86 -7.61 14.18 23.80
CA LEU A 86 -8.28 14.40 25.09
C LEU A 86 -8.81 13.09 25.68
N ARG A 87 -9.48 12.26 24.87
CA ARG A 87 -9.97 10.94 25.29
C ARG A 87 -8.82 10.04 25.77
N GLN A 88 -7.71 10.03 25.05
CA GLN A 88 -6.52 9.26 25.43
C GLN A 88 -5.97 9.73 26.77
N MET A 89 -5.82 11.05 26.96
CA MET A 89 -5.38 11.63 28.23
C MET A 89 -6.30 11.24 29.40
N LEU A 90 -7.62 11.36 29.20
CA LEU A 90 -8.61 10.99 30.21
C LEU A 90 -8.52 9.50 30.56
N ARG A 91 -8.39 8.62 29.57
CA ARG A 91 -8.22 7.17 29.80
C ARG A 91 -6.91 6.84 30.51
N THR A 92 -5.86 7.64 30.32
CA THR A 92 -4.60 7.46 31.05
C THR A 92 -4.71 7.89 32.51
N ILE A 93 -5.43 8.97 32.81
CA ILE A 93 -5.58 9.50 34.17
C ILE A 93 -6.65 8.73 34.97
N ILE A 94 -7.69 8.24 34.29
CA ILE A 94 -8.85 7.59 34.88
C ILE A 94 -8.84 6.12 34.42
N PRO A 95 -8.19 5.21 35.17
CA PRO A 95 -8.00 3.81 34.77
C PRO A 95 -9.21 2.92 35.11
N PHE A 96 -10.43 3.46 35.05
CA PHE A 96 -11.67 2.75 35.39
C PHE A 96 -12.79 3.04 34.38
#